data_AF-A0A1Y5IG18-F1
#
_entry.id   AF-A0A1Y5IG18-F1
#
_cell.length_a   1.000
_cell.length_b   1.000
_cell.length_c   1.000
_cell.angle_alpha   90.00
_cell.angle_beta   90.00
_cell.angle_gamma   90.00
#
_symmetry.space_group_name_H-M   'P 1'
#
loop_
_entity.id
_entity.type
_entity.pdbx_description
1 polymer ?
#
loop_
_entity_poly.entity_id
_entity_poly.type
_entity_poly.pdbx_seq_one_letter_code
_entity_poly.pdbx_strand_id
1 'polypeptide(L)'
;MSASVTTIAERANATAASIDPWTTFSPVCPASDGVFRVGQRAAISLAGDENIENYRPLINDVLIRVRTELCVLESFVRETAVPFVQEKGVGWVLPARETSETYLAGVVFMLGANFILLGSTKVVAIMAIYHDLSLGLATRLAGGALGALGPQNERDKREKELNKVMEEQMSELKKVMADTSISEDVRTSKTQEINTTYGEKLNALRGTQVNNAKRDDTRGLSKARQFAGAVAVPLKVYGTVSQKGRQLLEVFDTFCSRYFVAFTVTYVIVKTLHYTVLKDFP
;
A
#
# COMPACT_ATOMS: atom_id res chain seq x y z
N MET A 1 -60.99 4.92 47.68
CA MET A 1 -60.86 3.48 47.45
C MET A 1 -61.59 3.13 46.16
N SER A 2 -60.84 2.94 45.07
CA SER A 2 -61.30 2.21 43.88
C SER A 2 -60.07 1.58 43.26
N ALA A 3 -60.06 0.26 43.27
CA ALA A 3 -58.96 -0.59 42.86
C ALA A 3 -58.93 -0.79 41.35
N SER A 4 -57.70 -0.79 40.84
CA SER A 4 -57.18 -1.33 39.59
C SER A 4 -58.02 -2.38 38.88
N VAL A 5 -58.37 -2.08 37.63
CA VAL A 5 -58.53 -3.07 36.56
C VAL A 5 -57.68 -2.59 35.38
N THR A 6 -56.36 -2.78 35.50
CA THR A 6 -55.48 -2.78 34.34
C THR A 6 -55.49 -4.20 33.79
N THR A 7 -56.02 -4.32 32.59
CA THR A 7 -56.22 -5.57 31.86
C THR A 7 -54.89 -6.29 31.61
N ILE A 8 -54.99 -7.61 31.62
CA ILE A 8 -53.98 -8.67 31.46
C ILE A 8 -53.13 -8.55 30.17
N ALA A 9 -53.32 -7.51 29.36
CA ALA A 9 -52.59 -7.27 28.11
C ALA A 9 -51.13 -6.81 28.31
N GLU A 10 -50.76 -6.32 29.50
CA GLU A 10 -49.44 -5.70 29.73
C GLU A 10 -48.37 -6.67 30.26
N ARG A 11 -48.68 -7.97 30.40
CA ARG A 11 -47.72 -9.00 30.88
C ARG A 11 -47.30 -10.04 29.85
N ALA A 12 -47.67 -9.88 28.58
CA ALA A 12 -47.40 -10.88 27.53
C ALA A 12 -46.33 -10.47 26.51
N ASN A 13 -45.35 -9.61 26.87
CA ASN A 13 -44.27 -9.26 25.94
C ASN A 13 -42.89 -9.15 26.59
N ALA A 14 -42.58 -10.08 27.50
CA ALA A 14 -41.19 -10.43 27.79
C ALA A 14 -40.79 -11.58 26.85
N THR A 15 -39.62 -11.42 26.19
CA THR A 15 -38.92 -12.35 25.27
C THR A 15 -39.24 -12.28 23.77
N ALA A 16 -39.23 -11.08 23.19
CA ALA A 16 -38.71 -10.91 21.83
C ALA A 16 -37.47 -10.01 21.94
N ALA A 17 -36.28 -10.55 21.68
CA ALA A 17 -35.08 -9.72 21.52
C ALA A 17 -35.30 -8.85 20.27
N SER A 18 -35.76 -7.61 20.48
CA SER A 18 -35.89 -6.62 19.41
C SER A 18 -34.48 -6.24 18.96
N ILE A 19 -34.21 -6.31 17.65
CA ILE A 19 -33.10 -5.58 17.04
C ILE A 19 -33.20 -4.14 17.55
N ASP A 20 -32.12 -3.60 18.10
CA ASP A 20 -32.11 -2.24 18.62
C ASP A 20 -32.76 -1.30 17.60
N PRO A 21 -33.67 -0.40 18.02
CA PRO A 21 -34.27 0.54 17.10
C PRO A 21 -33.18 1.27 16.32
N TRP A 22 -33.33 1.39 15.01
CA TRP A 22 -32.39 2.04 14.08
C TRP A 22 -31.91 3.46 14.49
N THR A 23 -32.51 4.04 15.53
CA THR A 23 -32.17 5.31 16.17
C THR A 23 -30.95 5.25 17.10
N THR A 24 -30.49 4.06 17.53
CA THR A 24 -29.33 3.91 18.42
C THR A 24 -28.01 3.76 17.66
N PHE A 25 -28.07 3.34 16.38
CA PHE A 25 -26.90 3.28 15.51
C PHE A 25 -26.63 4.67 14.91
N SER A 26 -25.75 5.44 15.56
CA SER A 26 -25.23 6.70 15.03
C SER A 26 -23.82 6.45 14.48
N PRO A 27 -23.63 6.30 13.16
CA PRO A 27 -22.32 6.00 12.61
C PRO A 27 -21.38 7.19 12.84
N VAL A 28 -20.42 7.03 13.76
CA VAL A 28 -19.40 8.03 14.07
C VAL A 28 -18.23 7.81 13.12
N CYS A 29 -18.19 8.58 12.01
CA CYS A 29 -17.22 8.38 10.94
C CYS A 29 -16.23 9.56 10.77
N PRO A 30 -15.37 9.85 11.76
CA PRO A 30 -14.41 10.95 11.73
C PRO A 30 -13.40 10.82 10.57
N ALA A 31 -13.01 9.61 10.19
CA ALA A 31 -12.07 9.43 9.09
C ALA A 31 -12.73 9.74 7.73
N SER A 32 -13.97 9.29 7.54
CA SER A 32 -14.74 9.58 6.31
C SER A 32 -15.00 11.09 6.12
N ASP A 33 -15.21 11.85 7.20
CA ASP A 33 -15.45 13.30 7.14
C ASP A 33 -14.18 14.05 6.69
N GLY A 34 -13.01 13.61 7.14
CA GLY A 34 -11.72 14.13 6.69
C GLY A 34 -11.53 13.98 5.18
N VAL A 35 -11.80 12.78 4.65
CA VAL A 35 -11.71 12.50 3.20
C VAL A 35 -12.69 13.36 2.41
N PHE A 36 -13.93 13.50 2.89
CA PHE A 36 -14.94 14.36 2.28
C PHE A 36 -14.48 15.82 2.18
N ARG A 37 -13.93 16.38 3.28
CA ARG A 37 -13.45 17.77 3.31
C ARG A 37 -12.24 18.00 2.41
N VAL A 38 -11.32 17.04 2.31
CA VAL A 38 -10.20 17.09 1.36
C VAL A 38 -10.71 17.07 -0.08
N GLY A 39 -11.64 16.16 -0.39
CA GLY A 39 -12.25 16.07 -1.72
C GLY A 39 -13.01 17.34 -2.11
N GLN A 40 -13.76 17.92 -1.17
CA GLN A 40 -14.47 19.19 -1.38
C GLN A 40 -13.51 20.34 -1.70
N ARG A 41 -12.40 20.46 -0.95
CA ARG A 41 -11.36 21.47 -1.22
C ARG A 41 -10.70 21.28 -2.58
N ALA A 42 -10.39 20.03 -2.94
CA ALA A 42 -9.80 19.72 -4.24
C ALA A 42 -10.76 20.05 -5.38
N ALA A 43 -12.04 19.70 -5.26
CA ALA A 43 -13.06 19.99 -6.26
C ALA A 43 -13.27 21.50 -6.45
N ILE A 44 -13.34 22.27 -5.36
CA ILE A 44 -13.46 23.74 -5.42
C ILE A 44 -12.23 24.35 -6.12
N SER A 45 -11.04 23.89 -5.76
CA SER A 45 -9.79 24.38 -6.37
C SER A 45 -9.66 24.05 -7.86
N LEU A 46 -10.23 22.93 -8.32
CA LEU A 46 -10.10 22.46 -9.71
C LEU A 46 -11.19 23.00 -10.63
N ALA A 47 -12.43 23.12 -10.13
CA ALA A 47 -13.55 23.57 -10.94
C ALA A 47 -13.51 25.09 -11.19
N GLY A 48 -12.94 25.88 -10.27
CA GLY A 48 -12.93 27.33 -10.35
C GLY A 48 -14.34 27.93 -10.15
N ASP A 49 -14.40 29.19 -9.73
CA ASP A 49 -15.65 29.81 -9.28
C ASP A 49 -16.71 29.89 -10.40
N GLU A 50 -16.30 29.97 -11.66
CA GLU A 50 -17.20 30.12 -12.82
C GLU A 50 -17.85 28.81 -13.31
N ASN A 51 -17.23 27.65 -13.12
CA ASN A 51 -17.78 26.36 -13.60
C ASN A 51 -18.43 25.53 -12.47
N ILE A 52 -18.24 25.90 -11.21
CA ILE A 52 -18.79 25.17 -10.06
C ILE A 52 -20.31 25.05 -10.16
N GLU A 53 -21.02 26.08 -10.61
CA GLU A 53 -22.49 26.09 -10.57
C GLU A 53 -23.12 25.00 -11.46
N ASN A 54 -22.51 24.70 -12.61
CA ASN A 54 -23.00 23.67 -13.54
C ASN A 54 -22.65 22.24 -13.10
N TYR A 55 -21.50 22.03 -12.43
CA TYR A 55 -21.04 20.70 -12.02
C TYR A 55 -21.29 20.37 -10.53
N ARG A 56 -21.80 21.33 -9.75
CA ARG A 56 -22.05 21.18 -8.31
C ARG A 56 -22.88 19.94 -7.96
N PRO A 57 -24.01 19.65 -8.64
CA PRO A 57 -24.82 18.49 -8.29
C PRO A 57 -24.04 17.17 -8.43
N LEU A 58 -23.26 17.04 -9.51
CA LEU A 58 -22.46 15.86 -9.80
C LEU A 58 -21.30 15.69 -8.80
N ILE A 59 -20.60 16.79 -8.50
CA ILE A 59 -19.49 16.79 -7.53
C ILE A 59 -20.01 16.40 -6.14
N ASN A 60 -21.13 16.96 -5.72
CA ASN A 60 -21.74 16.64 -4.43
C ASN A 60 -22.20 15.18 -4.36
N ASP A 61 -22.84 14.67 -5.41
CA ASP A 61 -23.31 13.28 -5.44
C ASP A 61 -22.15 12.29 -5.30
N VAL A 62 -21.05 12.50 -6.05
CA VAL A 62 -19.85 11.67 -5.96
C VAL A 62 -19.22 11.75 -4.57
N LEU A 63 -19.04 12.96 -4.02
CA LEU A 63 -18.43 13.14 -2.71
C LEU A 63 -19.26 12.52 -1.58
N ILE A 64 -20.59 12.65 -1.65
CA ILE A 64 -21.51 12.03 -0.69
C ILE A 64 -21.41 10.51 -0.79
N ARG A 65 -21.43 9.93 -2.00
CA ARG A 65 -21.30 8.49 -2.18
C ARG A 65 -19.98 7.94 -1.62
N VAL A 66 -18.87 8.62 -1.89
CA VAL A 66 -17.56 8.23 -1.34
C VAL A 66 -17.59 8.28 0.19
N ARG A 67 -18.15 9.34 0.76
CA ARG A 67 -18.29 9.49 2.22
C ARG A 67 -19.13 8.37 2.82
N THR A 68 -20.29 8.05 2.25
CA THR A 68 -21.19 7.03 2.80
C THR A 68 -20.54 5.65 2.78
N GLU A 69 -19.88 5.28 1.68
CA GLU A 69 -19.24 3.96 1.55
C GLU A 69 -18.04 3.82 2.51
N LEU A 70 -17.24 4.88 2.68
CA LEU A 70 -16.16 4.90 3.67
C LEU A 70 -16.69 4.87 5.10
N CYS A 71 -17.79 5.58 5.37
CA CYS A 71 -18.41 5.62 6.69
C CYS A 71 -19.01 4.26 7.07
N VAL A 72 -19.66 3.58 6.14
CA VAL A 72 -20.16 2.21 6.34
C VAL A 72 -19.01 1.26 6.65
N LEU A 73 -17.88 1.37 5.94
CA LEU A 73 -16.69 0.56 6.22
C LEU A 73 -16.05 0.89 7.57
N GLU A 74 -15.88 2.17 7.89
CA GLU A 74 -15.33 2.64 9.16
C GLU A 74 -16.18 2.17 10.34
N SER A 75 -17.50 2.34 10.24
CA SER A 75 -18.45 1.90 11.25
C SER A 75 -18.47 0.38 11.38
N PHE A 76 -18.47 -0.35 10.26
CA PHE A 76 -18.37 -1.81 10.28
C PHE A 76 -17.12 -2.28 11.02
N VAL A 77 -15.95 -1.67 10.77
CA VAL A 77 -14.72 -2.07 11.47
C VAL A 77 -14.79 -1.71 12.96
N ARG A 78 -15.20 -0.49 13.31
CA ARG A 78 -15.13 0.03 14.68
C ARG A 78 -16.24 -0.49 15.60
N GLU A 79 -17.46 -0.56 15.10
CA GLU A 79 -18.65 -0.88 15.89
C GLU A 79 -19.07 -2.34 15.77
N THR A 80 -18.70 -3.01 14.66
CA THR A 80 -19.12 -4.40 14.41
C THR A 80 -17.95 -5.37 14.48
N ALA A 81 -17.00 -5.31 13.56
CA ALA A 81 -15.99 -6.35 13.37
C ALA A 81 -15.01 -6.44 14.53
N VAL A 82 -14.44 -5.32 14.98
CA VAL A 82 -13.47 -5.33 16.09
C VAL A 82 -14.13 -5.77 17.41
N PRO A 83 -15.24 -5.17 17.86
CA PRO A 83 -15.91 -5.60 19.09
C PRO A 83 -16.39 -7.05 19.03
N PHE A 84 -16.96 -7.47 17.90
CA PHE A 84 -17.41 -8.85 17.72
C PHE A 84 -16.27 -9.87 17.86
N VAL A 85 -15.10 -9.60 17.27
CA VAL A 85 -13.93 -10.47 17.41
C VAL A 85 -13.36 -10.43 18.83
N GLN A 86 -13.41 -9.27 19.50
CA GLN A 86 -12.98 -9.14 20.89
C GLN A 86 -13.88 -9.92 21.87
N GLU A 87 -15.20 -9.87 21.66
CA GLU A 87 -16.18 -10.53 22.54
C GLU A 87 -16.32 -12.03 22.25
N LYS A 88 -16.41 -12.43 20.98
CA LYS A 88 -16.66 -13.82 20.56
C LYS A 88 -15.37 -14.60 20.26
N GLY A 89 -14.22 -13.93 20.25
CA GLY A 89 -12.93 -14.54 19.91
C GLY A 89 -12.87 -15.04 18.47
N VAL A 90 -12.12 -16.11 18.23
CA VAL A 90 -12.05 -16.81 16.92
C VAL A 90 -12.90 -18.09 16.91
N GLY A 91 -13.55 -18.41 18.04
CA GLY A 91 -14.34 -19.64 18.23
C GLY A 91 -15.59 -19.68 17.36
N TRP A 92 -16.05 -18.55 16.82
CA TRP A 92 -17.14 -18.54 15.85
C TRP A 92 -16.67 -18.90 14.43
N VAL A 93 -15.39 -18.99 14.11
CA VAL A 93 -14.97 -19.28 12.72
C VAL A 93 -15.26 -20.74 12.37
N LEU A 94 -14.62 -21.67 13.09
CA LEU A 94 -14.83 -23.13 13.05
C LEU A 94 -14.37 -23.70 14.41
N PRO A 95 -15.24 -23.73 15.44
CA PRO A 95 -14.89 -24.30 16.73
C PRO A 95 -14.78 -25.83 16.65
N ALA A 96 -14.12 -26.48 17.61
CA ALA A 96 -14.04 -27.94 17.65
C ALA A 96 -15.42 -28.62 17.87
N ARG A 97 -16.35 -27.90 18.51
CA ARG A 97 -17.76 -28.29 18.66
C ARG A 97 -18.64 -27.08 18.46
N GLU A 98 -19.75 -27.26 17.77
CA GLU A 98 -20.59 -26.15 17.37
C GLU A 98 -21.86 -26.02 18.23
N THR A 99 -22.11 -24.78 18.69
CA THR A 99 -23.34 -24.38 19.38
C THR A 99 -24.18 -23.47 18.48
N SER A 100 -25.49 -23.36 18.75
CA SER A 100 -26.40 -22.48 18.01
C SER A 100 -25.93 -21.02 18.00
N GLU A 101 -25.30 -20.55 19.08
CA GLU A 101 -24.72 -19.20 19.16
C GLU A 101 -23.52 -19.04 18.24
N THR A 102 -22.57 -19.98 18.25
CA THR A 102 -21.39 -19.91 17.37
C THR A 102 -21.75 -20.07 15.89
N TYR A 103 -22.77 -20.88 15.59
CA TYR A 103 -23.35 -21.03 14.26
C TYR A 103 -23.90 -19.68 13.76
N LEU A 104 -24.87 -19.13 14.49
CA LEU A 104 -25.57 -17.91 14.13
C LEU A 104 -24.60 -16.73 14.01
N ALA A 105 -23.67 -16.61 14.96
CA ALA A 105 -22.67 -15.56 14.97
C ALA A 105 -21.85 -15.54 13.67
N GLY A 106 -21.35 -16.68 13.19
CA GLY A 106 -20.55 -16.68 11.96
C GLY A 106 -21.37 -16.58 10.68
N VAL A 107 -22.60 -17.12 10.63
CA VAL A 107 -23.46 -16.96 9.46
C VAL A 107 -23.87 -15.50 9.27
N VAL A 108 -24.36 -14.85 10.34
CA VAL A 108 -24.76 -13.44 10.30
C VAL A 108 -23.56 -12.54 9.99
N PHE A 109 -22.40 -12.80 10.63
CA PHE A 109 -21.19 -12.04 10.37
C PHE A 109 -20.74 -12.14 8.92
N MET A 110 -20.67 -13.34 8.34
CA MET A 110 -20.20 -13.52 6.97
C MET A 110 -21.16 -12.93 5.95
N LEU A 111 -22.48 -13.09 6.14
CA LEU A 111 -23.47 -12.47 5.26
C LEU A 111 -23.40 -10.93 5.33
N GLY A 112 -23.31 -10.36 6.54
CA GLY A 112 -23.17 -8.92 6.74
C GLY A 112 -21.88 -8.37 6.13
N ALA A 113 -20.75 -9.03 6.39
CA ALA A 113 -19.45 -8.66 5.81
C ALA A 113 -19.49 -8.71 4.28
N ASN A 114 -20.17 -9.69 3.68
CA ASN A 114 -20.29 -9.80 2.23
C ASN A 114 -20.95 -8.58 1.60
N PHE A 115 -22.09 -8.13 2.13
CA PHE A 115 -22.76 -6.94 1.59
C PHE A 115 -21.96 -5.65 1.81
N ILE A 116 -21.35 -5.49 2.99
CA ILE A 116 -20.60 -4.29 3.34
C ILE A 116 -19.31 -4.17 2.52
N LEU A 117 -18.54 -5.26 2.43
CA LEU A 117 -17.24 -5.23 1.75
C LEU A 117 -17.40 -5.13 0.23
N LEU A 118 -18.38 -5.80 -0.37
CA LEU A 118 -18.57 -5.77 -1.84
C LEU A 118 -18.78 -4.33 -2.36
N GLY A 119 -19.52 -3.49 -1.63
CA GLY A 119 -19.71 -2.07 -1.98
C GLY A 119 -18.50 -1.21 -1.65
N SER A 120 -18.08 -1.26 -0.39
CA SER A 120 -17.10 -0.31 0.15
C SER A 120 -15.67 -0.51 -0.38
N THR A 121 -15.24 -1.74 -0.67
CA THR A 121 -13.88 -2.00 -1.17
C THR A 121 -13.63 -1.38 -2.54
N LYS A 122 -14.67 -1.28 -3.38
CA LYS A 122 -14.55 -0.67 -4.71
C LYS A 122 -14.18 0.81 -4.61
N VAL A 123 -14.87 1.54 -3.72
CA VAL A 123 -14.58 2.95 -3.50
C VAL A 123 -13.16 3.13 -2.97
N VAL A 124 -12.76 2.31 -1.99
CA VAL A 124 -11.40 2.36 -1.42
C VAL A 124 -10.33 2.07 -2.48
N ALA A 125 -10.54 1.05 -3.33
CA ALA A 125 -9.61 0.71 -4.41
C ALA A 125 -9.48 1.85 -5.43
N ILE A 126 -10.60 2.44 -5.86
CA ILE A 126 -10.61 3.60 -6.78
C ILE A 126 -9.86 4.79 -6.16
N MET A 127 -10.09 5.08 -4.88
CA MET A 127 -9.36 6.17 -4.20
C MET A 127 -7.86 5.89 -4.12
N ALA A 128 -7.47 4.65 -3.84
CA ALA A 128 -6.06 4.26 -3.83
C ALA A 128 -5.41 4.37 -5.21
N ILE A 129 -6.16 4.05 -6.28
CA ILE A 129 -5.74 4.27 -7.66
C ILE A 129 -5.51 5.76 -7.93
N TYR A 130 -6.47 6.63 -7.60
CA TYR A 130 -6.31 8.06 -7.82
C TYR A 130 -5.17 8.66 -7.01
N HIS A 131 -5.01 8.24 -5.76
CA HIS A 131 -3.90 8.65 -4.91
C HIS A 131 -2.54 8.21 -5.48
N ASP A 132 -2.42 6.96 -5.92
CA ASP A 132 -1.17 6.48 -6.51
C ASP A 132 -0.88 7.15 -7.85
N LEU A 133 -1.88 7.36 -8.70
CA LEU A 133 -1.68 7.98 -10.00
C LEU A 133 -1.26 9.45 -9.87
N SER A 134 -1.88 10.19 -8.95
CA SER A 134 -1.64 11.62 -8.76
C SER A 134 -0.36 11.89 -7.95
N LEU A 135 -0.20 11.24 -6.79
CA LEU A 135 0.89 11.51 -5.86
C LEU A 135 1.95 10.42 -5.90
N GLY A 136 1.55 9.14 -5.87
CA GLY A 136 2.50 8.02 -5.80
C GLY A 136 3.41 7.90 -7.04
N LEU A 137 2.87 8.10 -8.24
CA LEU A 137 3.61 8.06 -9.50
C LEU A 137 4.47 9.31 -9.64
N ALA A 138 3.91 10.49 -9.37
CA ALA A 138 4.65 11.75 -9.42
C ALA A 138 5.86 11.73 -8.49
N THR A 139 5.69 11.25 -7.26
CA THR A 139 6.78 11.12 -6.28
C THR A 139 7.81 10.05 -6.67
N ARG A 140 7.40 8.93 -7.28
CA ARG A 140 8.35 7.94 -7.86
C ARG A 140 9.18 8.55 -8.99
N LEU A 141 8.54 9.25 -9.92
CA LEU A 141 9.24 9.87 -11.05
C LEU A 141 10.17 10.97 -10.58
N ALA A 142 9.70 11.87 -9.71
CA ALA A 142 10.51 12.93 -9.12
C ALA A 142 11.66 12.37 -8.27
N GLY A 143 11.39 11.38 -7.41
CA GLY A 143 12.43 10.71 -6.63
C GLY A 143 13.43 9.97 -7.51
N GLY A 144 12.97 9.34 -8.60
CA GLY A 144 13.80 8.74 -9.65
C GLY A 144 14.78 9.74 -10.27
N ALA A 145 14.24 10.85 -10.77
CA ALA A 145 15.01 11.91 -11.40
C ALA A 145 16.01 12.58 -10.42
N LEU A 146 15.56 12.94 -9.22
CA LEU A 146 16.41 13.53 -8.19
C LEU A 146 17.49 12.54 -7.71
N GLY A 147 17.16 11.26 -7.61
CA GLY A 147 18.12 10.20 -7.26
C GLY A 147 19.19 10.00 -8.33
N ALA A 148 18.84 10.16 -9.62
CA ALA A 148 19.81 10.12 -10.72
C ALA A 148 20.78 11.31 -10.68
N LEU A 149 20.35 12.45 -10.14
CA LEU A 149 21.18 13.63 -9.89
C LEU A 149 21.94 13.57 -8.56
N GLY A 150 21.62 12.60 -7.69
CA GLY A 150 22.21 12.46 -6.36
C GLY A 150 23.69 12.04 -6.39
N PRO A 151 24.42 12.26 -5.27
CA PRO A 151 25.85 11.98 -5.19
C PRO A 151 26.18 10.49 -5.27
N GLN A 152 25.23 9.61 -4.94
CA GLN A 152 25.40 8.16 -5.00
C GLN A 152 25.64 7.68 -6.44
N ASN A 153 24.80 8.13 -7.38
CA ASN A 153 24.89 7.73 -8.79
C ASN A 153 26.23 8.17 -9.43
N GLU A 154 26.73 9.35 -9.05
CA GLU A 154 28.04 9.84 -9.51
C GLU A 154 29.23 9.09 -8.86
N ARG A 155 29.05 8.54 -7.65
CA ARG A 155 30.06 7.62 -7.07
C ARG A 155 30.03 6.28 -7.80
N ASP A 156 28.86 5.70 -8.01
CA ASP A 156 28.68 4.43 -8.70
C ASP A 156 29.20 4.48 -10.16
N LYS A 157 28.98 5.60 -10.88
CA LYS A 157 29.55 5.81 -12.22
C LYS A 157 31.08 5.83 -12.18
N ARG A 158 31.68 6.56 -11.24
CA ARG A 158 33.14 6.65 -11.10
C ARG A 158 33.77 5.31 -10.76
N GLU A 159 33.13 4.53 -9.89
CA GLU A 159 33.56 3.17 -9.57
C GLU A 159 33.44 2.24 -10.77
N LYS A 160 32.36 2.32 -11.55
CA LYS A 160 32.19 1.54 -12.79
C LYS A 160 33.26 1.87 -13.83
N GLU A 161 33.59 3.14 -14.03
CA GLU A 161 34.66 3.55 -14.94
C GLU A 161 36.02 3.02 -14.48
N LEU A 162 36.31 3.08 -13.18
CA LEU A 162 37.55 2.57 -12.61
C LEU A 162 37.65 1.04 -12.77
N ASN A 163 36.58 0.32 -12.42
CA ASN A 163 36.52 -1.12 -12.53
C ASN A 163 36.66 -1.58 -13.98
N LYS A 164 36.07 -0.86 -14.93
CA LYS A 164 36.23 -1.17 -16.36
C LYS A 164 37.69 -1.13 -16.81
N VAL A 165 38.45 -0.11 -16.40
CA VAL A 165 39.88 -0.01 -16.76
C VAL A 165 40.72 -1.09 -16.06
N MET A 166 40.40 -1.41 -14.82
CA MET A 166 41.05 -2.52 -14.10
C MET A 166 40.75 -3.89 -14.75
N GLU A 167 39.51 -4.09 -15.23
CA GLU A 167 39.10 -5.31 -15.92
C GLU A 167 39.79 -5.44 -17.28
N GLU A 168 39.89 -4.34 -18.04
CA GLU A 168 40.67 -4.28 -19.29
C GLU A 168 42.13 -4.65 -19.03
N GLN A 169 42.77 -4.05 -18.02
CA GLN A 169 44.14 -4.37 -17.62
C GLN A 169 44.30 -5.86 -17.30
N MET A 170 43.44 -6.41 -16.44
CA MET A 170 43.50 -7.82 -16.04
C MET A 170 43.29 -8.76 -17.23
N SER A 171 42.43 -8.39 -18.19
CA SER A 171 42.19 -9.17 -19.39
C SER A 171 43.42 -9.24 -20.30
N GLU A 172 44.15 -8.13 -20.47
CA GLU A 172 45.35 -8.07 -21.29
C GLU A 172 46.53 -8.75 -20.62
N LEU A 173 46.70 -8.55 -19.30
CA LEU A 173 47.71 -9.23 -18.52
C LEU A 173 47.52 -10.76 -18.60
N LYS A 174 46.26 -11.23 -18.48
CA LYS A 174 45.94 -12.65 -18.59
C LYS A 174 46.26 -13.22 -19.97
N LYS A 175 46.02 -12.46 -21.06
CA LYS A 175 46.39 -12.89 -22.43
C LYS A 175 47.90 -13.05 -22.57
N VAL A 176 48.68 -12.10 -22.07
CA VAL A 176 50.15 -12.15 -22.14
C VAL A 176 50.72 -13.28 -21.26
N MET A 177 50.12 -13.55 -20.10
CA MET A 177 50.54 -14.63 -19.21
C MET A 177 50.15 -16.02 -19.72
N ALA A 178 48.99 -16.15 -20.39
CA ALA A 178 48.51 -17.42 -20.94
C ALA A 178 49.20 -17.80 -22.27
N ASP A 179 49.90 -16.87 -22.90
CA ASP A 179 50.63 -17.12 -24.13
C ASP A 179 51.94 -17.88 -23.84
N THR A 180 51.91 -19.18 -24.13
CA THR A 180 53.04 -20.10 -24.02
C THR A 180 54.07 -19.96 -25.14
N SER A 181 53.78 -19.16 -26.19
CA SER A 181 54.66 -19.01 -27.34
C SER A 181 55.77 -17.96 -27.15
N ILE A 182 55.68 -17.15 -26.09
CA ILE A 182 56.61 -16.05 -25.81
C ILE A 182 57.63 -16.43 -24.73
N SER A 183 58.89 -15.99 -24.90
CA SER A 183 59.97 -16.20 -23.92
C SER A 183 59.76 -15.40 -22.64
N GLU A 184 60.40 -15.84 -21.55
CA GLU A 184 60.22 -15.26 -20.22
C GLU A 184 60.54 -13.77 -20.16
N ASP A 185 61.64 -13.33 -20.81
CA ASP A 185 62.04 -11.93 -20.90
C ASP A 185 61.04 -11.04 -21.67
N VAL A 186 60.41 -11.59 -22.71
CA VAL A 186 59.40 -10.84 -23.50
C VAL A 186 58.10 -10.73 -22.71
N ARG A 187 57.75 -11.76 -21.92
CA ARG A 187 56.57 -11.77 -21.06
C ARG A 187 56.70 -10.75 -19.92
N THR A 188 57.87 -10.66 -19.29
CA THR A 188 58.14 -9.66 -18.23
C THR A 188 58.11 -8.24 -18.79
N SER A 189 58.76 -8.01 -19.94
CA SER A 189 58.72 -6.71 -20.63
C SER A 189 57.29 -6.27 -20.98
N LYS A 190 56.49 -7.13 -21.62
CA LYS A 190 55.08 -6.81 -21.97
C LYS A 190 54.20 -6.59 -20.75
N THR A 191 54.41 -7.35 -19.67
CA THR A 191 53.66 -7.19 -18.43
C THR A 191 53.98 -5.86 -17.75
N GLN A 192 55.26 -5.44 -17.78
CA GLN A 192 55.69 -4.15 -17.26
C GLN A 192 55.12 -3.00 -18.10
N GLU A 193 55.14 -3.12 -19.43
CA GLU A 193 54.51 -2.16 -20.35
C GLU A 193 53.00 -2.00 -20.07
N ILE A 194 52.25 -3.10 -20.00
CA ILE A 194 50.82 -3.10 -19.68
C ILE A 194 50.58 -2.42 -18.32
N ASN A 195 51.33 -2.78 -17.28
CA ASN A 195 51.17 -2.16 -15.96
C ASN A 195 51.46 -0.65 -15.98
N THR A 196 52.47 -0.19 -16.74
CA THR A 196 52.74 1.24 -16.88
C THR A 196 51.63 1.97 -17.62
N THR A 197 51.17 1.45 -18.76
CA THR A 197 50.11 2.08 -19.57
C THR A 197 48.78 2.16 -18.82
N TYR A 198 48.34 1.06 -18.19
CA TYR A 198 47.09 1.07 -17.41
C TYR A 198 47.25 1.83 -16.10
N GLY A 199 48.43 1.84 -15.49
CA GLY A 199 48.74 2.69 -14.35
C GLY A 199 48.60 4.19 -14.66
N GLU A 200 49.10 4.63 -15.82
CA GLU A 200 48.93 6.00 -16.32
C GLU A 200 47.47 6.32 -16.62
N LYS A 201 46.74 5.43 -17.31
CA LYS A 201 45.29 5.59 -17.56
C LYS A 201 44.51 5.74 -16.25
N LEU A 202 44.81 4.89 -15.26
CA LEU A 202 44.12 4.89 -13.97
C LEU A 202 44.42 6.17 -13.17
N ASN A 203 45.67 6.65 -13.21
CA ASN A 203 46.06 7.92 -12.60
C ASN A 203 45.41 9.13 -13.31
N ALA A 204 45.34 9.12 -14.64
CA ALA A 204 44.66 10.16 -15.41
C ALA A 204 43.16 10.20 -15.12
N LEU A 205 42.50 9.03 -15.06
CA LEU A 205 41.09 8.91 -14.66
C LEU A 205 40.86 9.40 -13.23
N ARG A 206 41.68 8.99 -12.26
CA ARG A 206 41.59 9.47 -10.89
C ARG A 206 41.80 10.99 -10.81
N GLY A 207 42.77 11.52 -11.57
CA GLY A 207 43.04 12.96 -11.65
C GLY A 207 41.87 13.77 -12.20
N THR A 208 41.26 13.32 -13.30
CA THR A 208 40.08 14.00 -13.88
C THR A 208 38.88 13.93 -12.93
N GLN A 209 38.64 12.79 -12.27
CA GLN A 209 37.57 12.64 -11.28
C GLN A 209 37.76 13.57 -10.06
N VAL A 210 38.99 13.72 -9.56
CA VAL A 210 39.31 14.64 -8.45
C VAL A 210 39.12 16.10 -8.86
N ASN A 211 39.56 16.48 -10.06
CA ASN A 211 39.39 17.84 -10.58
C ASN A 211 37.92 18.20 -10.79
N ASN A 212 37.13 17.26 -11.32
CA ASN A 212 35.68 17.43 -11.48
C ASN A 212 34.98 17.57 -10.13
N ALA A 213 35.36 16.77 -9.13
CA ALA A 213 34.81 16.88 -7.79
C ALA A 213 35.10 18.26 -7.16
N LYS A 214 36.35 18.75 -7.26
CA LYS A 214 36.73 20.09 -6.77
C LYS A 214 35.96 21.20 -7.49
N ARG A 215 35.74 21.07 -8.80
CA ARG A 215 34.97 22.04 -9.59
C ARG A 215 33.49 22.08 -9.21
N ASP A 216 32.92 20.92 -8.90
CA ASP A 216 31.52 20.80 -8.47
C ASP A 216 31.32 21.35 -7.04
N ASP A 217 32.31 21.19 -6.16
CA ASP A 217 32.32 21.80 -4.83
C ASP A 217 32.39 23.33 -4.89
N THR A 218 33.28 23.88 -5.74
CA THR A 218 33.40 25.35 -5.91
C THR A 218 32.15 25.99 -6.49
N ARG A 219 31.39 25.26 -7.32
CA ARG A 219 30.13 25.74 -7.91
C ARG A 219 28.91 25.52 -7.01
N GLY A 220 29.07 24.93 -5.82
CA GLY A 220 27.95 24.57 -4.93
C GLY A 220 27.07 23.43 -5.47
N LEU A 221 27.48 22.81 -6.57
CA LEU A 221 26.76 21.72 -7.24
C LEU A 221 26.75 20.47 -6.36
N SER A 222 27.78 20.25 -5.56
CA SER A 222 27.82 19.15 -4.59
C SER A 222 26.74 19.26 -3.50
N LYS A 223 26.49 20.47 -2.98
CA LYS A 223 25.39 20.73 -2.04
C LYS A 223 24.02 20.49 -2.70
N ALA A 224 23.84 20.96 -3.92
CA ALA A 224 22.60 20.73 -4.68
C ALA A 224 22.34 19.23 -4.92
N ARG A 225 23.38 18.46 -5.26
CA ARG A 225 23.27 16.99 -5.42
C ARG A 225 22.98 16.30 -4.09
N GLN A 226 23.65 16.70 -2.99
CA GLN A 226 23.36 16.15 -1.66
C GLN A 226 21.90 16.39 -1.26
N PHE A 227 21.39 17.59 -1.49
CA PHE A 227 19.99 17.92 -1.26
C PHE A 227 19.06 17.08 -2.15
N ALA A 228 19.36 16.97 -3.45
CA ALA A 228 18.59 16.13 -4.38
C ALA A 228 18.56 14.66 -3.92
N GLY A 229 19.69 14.10 -3.47
CA GLY A 229 19.76 12.76 -2.89
C GLY A 229 18.94 12.61 -1.62
N ALA A 230 19.02 13.58 -0.71
CA ALA A 230 18.28 13.58 0.56
C ALA A 230 16.75 13.64 0.34
N VAL A 231 16.28 14.37 -0.67
CA VAL A 231 14.85 14.48 -1.02
C VAL A 231 14.38 13.30 -1.87
N ALA A 232 15.25 12.72 -2.71
CA ALA A 232 14.92 11.60 -3.58
C ALA A 232 14.50 10.34 -2.80
N VAL A 233 15.18 10.05 -1.69
CA VAL A 233 14.92 8.85 -0.88
C VAL A 233 13.49 8.83 -0.32
N PRO A 234 13.03 9.84 0.46
CA PRO A 234 11.67 9.83 1.00
C PRO A 234 10.60 9.84 -0.10
N LEU A 235 10.84 10.56 -1.22
CA LEU A 235 9.93 10.56 -2.37
C LEU A 235 9.78 9.16 -2.99
N LYS A 236 10.90 8.44 -3.21
CA LYS A 236 10.86 7.07 -3.72
C LYS A 236 10.16 6.14 -2.74
N VAL A 237 10.48 6.22 -1.45
CA VAL A 237 9.88 5.37 -0.41
C VAL A 237 8.37 5.57 -0.39
N TYR A 238 7.90 6.81 -0.28
CA TYR A 238 6.47 7.11 -0.30
C TYR A 238 5.79 6.59 -1.56
N GLY A 239 6.37 6.87 -2.75
CA GLY A 239 5.78 6.44 -3.99
C GLY A 239 5.77 4.91 -4.19
N THR A 240 6.76 4.19 -3.65
CA THR A 240 6.75 2.72 -3.61
C THR A 240 5.71 2.18 -2.62
N VAL A 241 5.57 2.79 -1.44
CA VAL A 241 4.56 2.41 -0.45
C VAL A 241 3.15 2.62 -1.03
N SER A 242 2.92 3.77 -1.68
CA SER A 242 1.68 4.07 -2.40
C SER A 242 1.35 3.01 -3.45
N GLN A 243 2.32 2.62 -4.28
CA GLN A 243 2.12 1.57 -5.29
C GLN A 243 1.74 0.23 -4.67
N LYS A 244 2.47 -0.21 -3.65
CA LYS A 244 2.18 -1.48 -2.97
C LYS A 244 0.82 -1.46 -2.27
N GLY A 245 0.49 -0.33 -1.62
CA GLY A 245 -0.81 -0.11 -1.00
C GLY A 245 -1.94 -0.22 -2.01
N ARG A 246 -1.82 0.44 -3.17
CA ARG A 246 -2.77 0.32 -4.27
C ARG A 246 -2.94 -1.13 -4.74
N GLN A 247 -1.83 -1.83 -5.01
CA GLN A 247 -1.88 -3.22 -5.46
C GLN A 247 -2.58 -4.13 -4.45
N LEU A 248 -2.30 -3.95 -3.16
CA LEU A 248 -2.96 -4.71 -2.10
C LEU A 248 -4.47 -4.45 -2.08
N LEU A 249 -4.89 -3.18 -2.19
CA LEU A 249 -6.30 -2.81 -2.19
C LEU A 249 -7.04 -3.27 -3.46
N GLU A 250 -6.39 -3.27 -4.62
CA GLU A 250 -6.93 -3.84 -5.86
C GLU A 250 -7.13 -5.35 -5.78
N VAL A 251 -6.15 -6.07 -5.20
CA VAL A 251 -6.27 -7.53 -4.97
C VAL A 251 -7.39 -7.81 -3.98
N PHE A 252 -7.48 -7.02 -2.90
CA PHE A 252 -8.54 -7.14 -1.91
C PHE A 252 -9.93 -6.88 -2.51
N ASP A 253 -10.08 -5.82 -3.32
CA ASP A 253 -11.33 -5.54 -4.02
C ASP A 253 -11.71 -6.64 -5.02
N THR A 254 -10.73 -7.17 -5.76
CA THR A 254 -10.95 -8.31 -6.66
C THR A 254 -11.44 -9.54 -5.89
N PHE A 255 -10.87 -9.77 -4.70
CA PHE A 255 -11.33 -10.82 -3.80
C PHE A 255 -12.76 -10.59 -3.32
N CYS A 256 -13.06 -9.41 -2.77
CA CYS A 256 -14.38 -9.04 -2.27
C CYS A 256 -15.46 -9.08 -3.36
N SER A 257 -15.15 -8.64 -4.57
CA SER A 257 -16.12 -8.57 -5.67
C SER A 257 -16.38 -9.91 -6.35
N ARG A 258 -15.36 -10.76 -6.51
CA ARG A 258 -15.45 -11.97 -7.35
C ARG A 258 -15.48 -13.27 -6.55
N TYR A 259 -14.72 -13.35 -5.47
CA TYR A 259 -14.50 -14.60 -4.74
C TYR A 259 -15.20 -14.63 -3.38
N PHE A 260 -15.44 -13.47 -2.76
CA PHE A 260 -15.96 -13.42 -1.41
C PHE A 260 -17.41 -13.89 -1.28
N VAL A 261 -18.23 -13.71 -2.32
CA VAL A 261 -19.57 -14.31 -2.38
C VAL A 261 -19.48 -15.84 -2.35
N ALA A 262 -18.64 -16.43 -3.21
CA ALA A 262 -18.45 -17.87 -3.25
C ALA A 262 -17.84 -18.41 -1.95
N PHE A 263 -16.90 -17.67 -1.36
CA PHE A 263 -16.32 -17.96 -0.06
C PHE A 263 -17.37 -17.95 1.06
N THR A 264 -18.24 -16.93 1.10
CA THR A 264 -19.33 -16.79 2.06
C THR A 264 -20.31 -17.96 1.94
N VAL A 265 -20.74 -18.30 0.71
CA VAL A 265 -21.63 -19.45 0.48
C VAL A 265 -20.97 -20.75 0.93
N THR A 266 -19.71 -20.97 0.56
CA THR A 266 -18.96 -22.17 0.96
C THR A 266 -18.81 -22.23 2.48
N TYR A 267 -18.48 -21.11 3.11
CA TYR A 267 -18.38 -21.01 4.57
C TYR A 267 -19.71 -21.37 5.23
N VAL A 268 -20.83 -20.79 4.79
CA VAL A 268 -22.16 -21.11 5.34
C VAL A 268 -22.50 -22.58 5.16
N ILE A 269 -22.20 -23.18 3.99
CA ILE A 269 -22.45 -24.62 3.76
C ILE A 269 -21.60 -25.48 4.70
N VAL A 270 -20.28 -25.27 4.72
CA VAL A 270 -19.35 -26.01 5.60
C VAL A 270 -19.77 -25.86 7.05
N LYS A 271 -20.14 -24.65 7.44
CA LYS A 271 -20.57 -24.33 8.78
C LYS A 271 -21.90 -24.98 9.16
N THR A 272 -22.85 -25.01 8.23
CA THR A 272 -24.13 -25.72 8.41
C THR A 272 -23.92 -27.22 8.55
N LEU A 273 -23.04 -27.82 7.72
CA LEU A 273 -22.67 -29.24 7.84
C LEU A 273 -21.95 -29.52 9.16
N HIS A 274 -21.05 -28.63 9.56
CA HIS A 274 -20.34 -28.74 10.83
C HIS A 274 -21.30 -28.68 12.01
N TYR A 275 -22.28 -27.77 11.98
CA TYR A 275 -23.38 -27.68 12.96
C TYR A 275 -24.24 -28.94 13.01
N THR A 276 -24.53 -29.58 11.87
CA THR A 276 -25.40 -30.76 11.83
C THR A 276 -24.68 -32.04 12.25
N VAL A 277 -23.37 -32.16 12.00
CA VAL A 277 -22.58 -33.36 12.30
C VAL A 277 -21.95 -33.33 13.70
N LEU A 278 -21.47 -32.18 14.15
CA LEU A 278 -20.73 -32.01 15.41
C LEU A 278 -21.50 -31.16 16.43
N LYS A 279 -22.82 -31.35 16.45
CA LYS A 279 -23.72 -30.63 17.34
C LYS A 279 -23.53 -31.08 18.79
N ASP A 280 -23.18 -30.15 19.68
CA ASP A 280 -23.45 -30.35 21.11
C ASP A 280 -24.94 -30.08 21.34
N PHE A 281 -25.70 -31.13 21.67
CA PHE A 281 -27.04 -30.96 22.24
C PHE A 281 -26.88 -30.46 23.68
N PRO A 282 -27.65 -29.45 24.14
CA PRO A 282 -28.01 -29.39 25.55
C PRO A 282 -28.88 -30.60 25.93
#